data_AF-A0A950BT90-F1
#
_entry.id   AF-A0A950BT90-F1
#
_cell.length_a   1.000
_cell.length_b   1.000
_cell.length_c   1.000
_cell.angle_alpha   90.00
_cell.angle_beta   90.00
_cell.angle_gamma   90.00
#
_symmetry.space_group_name_H-M   'P 1'
#
loop_
_entity.id
_entity.type
_entity.pdbx_description
1 polymer ?
#
loop_
_entity_poly.entity_id
_entity_poly.type
_entity_poly.pdbx_seq_one_letter_code
_entity_poly.pdbx_strand_id
1 'polypeptide(L)' 'MKIMAIAVCPLTGGTVDGGWPQGHEPQENLHTLLIVTTDEGLVGLGSCFTSGKL' A
#
# COMPACT_ATOMS: atom_id res chain seq x y z
N MET A 1 22.74 9.34 1.24
CA MET A 1 21.34 9.15 0.83
C MET A 1 21.15 7.74 0.33
N LYS A 2 20.99 6.81 1.28
CA LYS A 2 20.72 5.39 1.05
C LYS A 2 19.41 5.01 1.71
N ILE A 3 18.63 4.15 1.07
CA ILE A 3 17.43 3.57 1.67
C ILE A 3 17.86 2.48 2.65
N MET A 4 17.40 2.57 3.90
CA MET A 4 17.74 1.64 4.97
C MET A 4 16.60 0.67 5.29
N ALA A 5 15.35 1.12 5.13
CA ALA A 5 14.17 0.30 5.38
C ALA A 5 13.00 0.71 4.49
N ILE A 6 12.17 -0.27 4.15
CA ILE A 6 10.89 -0.08 3.49
C ILE A 6 9.85 -0.84 4.31
N ALA A 7 8.87 -0.13 4.87
CA ALA A 7 7.70 -0.74 5.47
C ALA A 7 6.52 -0.68 4.50
N VAL A 8 5.72 -1.74 4.53
CA VAL A 8 4.59 -1.94 3.61
C VAL A 8 3.33 -2.09 4.44
N CYS A 9 2.34 -1.24 4.19
CA CYS A 9 1.09 -1.21 4.95
C CYS A 9 -0.11 -1.37 4.00
N PRO A 10 -0.77 -2.53 3.99
CA PRO A 10 -1.92 -2.76 3.12
C PRO A 10 -3.12 -1.96 3.62
N LEU A 11 -3.80 -1.25 2.72
CA LEU A 11 -5.08 -0.61 3.02
C LEU A 11 -6.21 -1.58 2.70
N THR A 12 -7.07 -1.83 3.69
CA THR A 12 -8.25 -2.71 3.58
C THR A 12 -9.43 -2.11 4.35
N GLY A 13 -10.64 -2.61 4.11
CA GLY A 13 -11.84 -2.27 4.88
C GLY A 13 -12.57 -0.99 4.42
N GLY A 14 -12.03 -0.24 3.46
CA GLY A 14 -12.63 0.99 2.92
C GLY A 14 -12.83 0.98 1.41
N THR A 15 -12.57 -0.15 0.76
CA THR A 15 -12.73 -0.28 -0.70
C THR A 15 -14.22 -0.30 -1.04
N VAL A 16 -14.69 0.74 -1.73
CA VAL A 16 -16.06 0.82 -2.28
C VAL A 16 -16.16 0.01 -3.56
N ASP A 17 -17.33 -0.58 -3.84
CA ASP A 17 -17.57 -1.26 -5.12
C ASP A 17 -17.30 -0.30 -6.30
N GLY A 18 -16.38 -0.71 -7.16
CA GLY A 18 -15.92 0.04 -8.32
C GLY A 18 -16.59 -0.38 -9.62
N GLY A 19 -17.54 -1.32 -9.58
CA GLY A 19 -18.28 -1.81 -10.73
C GLY A 19 -17.47 -2.71 -11.67
N TRP A 20 -16.44 -3.39 -11.16
CA TRP A 20 -15.63 -4.31 -11.95
C TRP A 20 -16.43 -5.59 -12.24
N PRO A 21 -16.30 -6.21 -13.43
CA PRO A 21 -17.08 -7.40 -13.78
C PRO A 21 -16.89 -8.58 -12.81
N GLN A 22 -15.70 -8.70 -12.21
CA GLN A 22 -15.41 -9.70 -11.17
C GLN A 22 -15.76 -9.23 -9.74
N GLY A 23 -16.09 -7.94 -9.57
CA GLY A 23 -16.28 -7.30 -8.27
C GLY A 23 -14.99 -7.23 -7.44
N HIS A 24 -15.16 -6.76 -6.20
CA HIS A 24 -14.16 -6.86 -5.14
C HIS A 24 -14.83 -6.71 -3.78
N GLU A 25 -14.28 -7.37 -2.76
CA GLU A 25 -14.78 -7.29 -1.39
C GLU A 25 -14.13 -6.13 -0.64
N PRO A 26 -14.82 -5.47 0.32
CA PRO A 26 -14.24 -4.35 1.08
C PRO A 26 -12.93 -4.69 1.80
N GLN A 27 -12.73 -5.97 2.15
CA GLN A 27 -11.54 -6.47 2.84
C GLN A 27 -10.38 -6.74 1.88
N GLU A 28 -10.62 -6.71 0.57
CA GLU A 28 -9.55 -6.85 -0.42
C GLU A 28 -8.66 -5.62 -0.43
N ASN A 29 -7.37 -5.91 -0.43
CA ASN A 29 -6.34 -4.90 -0.57
C ASN A 29 -6.19 -4.54 -2.05
N LEU A 30 -6.55 -3.31 -2.40
CA LEU A 30 -6.28 -2.77 -3.74
C LEU A 30 -5.10 -1.80 -3.75
N HIS A 31 -4.72 -1.28 -2.58
CA HIS A 31 -3.73 -0.21 -2.47
C HIS A 31 -2.88 -0.38 -1.22
N THR A 32 -1.61 -0.04 -1.33
CA THR A 32 -0.64 -0.23 -0.26
C THR A 32 0.21 1.01 -0.08
N LEU A 33 0.41 1.42 1.17
CA LEU A 33 1.34 2.48 1.53
C LEU A 33 2.76 1.95 1.67
N LEU A 34 3.72 2.73 1.20
CA LEU A 34 5.14 2.50 1.31
C LEU A 34 5.75 3.59 2.18
N ILE A 35 6.48 3.18 3.21
CA ILE A 35 7.23 4.08 4.09
C ILE A 35 8.71 3.77 3.90
N VAL A 36 9.46 4.72 3.35
CA VAL A 36 10.88 4.56 3.04
C VAL A 36 11.69 5.40 4.01
N THR A 37 12.61 4.77 4.74
CA THR A 37 13.49 5.47 5.69
C THR A 37 14.93 5.45 5.17
N THR A 38 15.63 6.57 5.26
CA THR A 38 17.03 6.70 4.81
C THR A 38 18.04 6.71 5.96
N ASP A 39 19.32 6.52 5.62
CA ASP A 39 20.46 6.68 6.54
C ASP A 39 20.66 8.11 7.05
N GLU A 40 19.99 9.09 6.46
CA GLU A 40 20.00 10.49 6.86
C GLU A 40 18.80 10.86 7.76
N GLY A 41 17.94 9.89 8.10
CA GLY A 41 16.76 10.11 8.92
C GLY A 41 15.56 10.70 8.17
N LEU A 42 15.63 10.80 6.84
CA LEU A 42 14.49 11.24 6.02
C LEU A 42 13.48 10.11 5.87
N VAL A 43 12.19 10.47 5.89
CA VAL A 43 11.07 9.56 5.65
C VAL A 43 10.32 9.99 4.39
N GLY A 44 10.24 9.09 3.42
CA GLY A 44 9.42 9.23 2.22
C GLY A 44 8.15 8.40 2.33
N LEU A 45 7.03 8.96 1.88
CA LEU A 45 5.75 8.26 1.78
C LEU A 45 5.37 8.11 0.31
N GLY A 46 4.93 6.90 -0.05
CA GLY A 46 4.45 6.58 -1.38
C GLY A 46 3.34 5.56 -1.32
N SER A 47 2.75 5.25 -2.47
CA SER A 47 1.70 4.25 -2.54
C SER A 47 1.61 3.63 -3.93
N CYS A 48 1.17 2.38 -4.01
CA CYS A 48 0.95 1.68 -5.27
C CYS A 48 -0.28 0.77 -5.19
N PHE A 49 -0.86 0.49 -6.36
CA PHE A 49 -1.88 -0.54 -6.50
C PHE A 49 -1.25 -1.91 -6.29
N THR A 50 -1.92 -2.75 -5.50
CA THR A 50 -1.49 -4.10 -5.14
C THR A 50 -2.69 -5.04 -5.16
N SER A 51 -2.46 -6.34 -5.27
CA SER A 51 -3.53 -7.34 -5.37
C SER A 51 -3.27 -8.59 -4.51
N GLY A 52 -2.42 -8.47 -3.48
CA GLY A 52 -1.96 -9.60 -2.67
C GLY A 52 -2.19 -9.40 -1.17
N LYS A 53 -2.24 -10.52 -0.44
CA LYS A 53 -2.09 -10.53 1.04
C LYS A 53 -0.60 -10.39 1.36
N LEU A 54 -0.26 -9.47 2.26
CA LEU A 54 1.08 -9.35 2.83
C LEU A 54 1.30 -10.37 3.95
#